data_AF-A0A1G7ABA9-F1
#
_entry.id   AF-A0A1G7ABA9-F1
#
_cell.length_a   1.000
_cell.length_b   1.000
_cell.length_c   1.000
_cell.angle_alpha   90.00
_cell.angle_beta   90.00
_cell.angle_gamma   90.00
#
_symmetry.space_group_name_H-M   'P 1'
#
loop_
_entity.id
_entity.type
_entity.pdbx_description
1 polymer ?
#
loop_
_entity_poly.entity_id
_entity_poly.type
_entity_poly.pdbx_seq_one_letter_code
_entity_poly.pdbx_strand_id
1 'polypeptide(L)'
;MALSERPDTKINNMEYINETLLLFPATVRFRETYPELVQKWERQIATDHCGPDLYFCLSALDDYPRLRAFLDSREYLFDFAINAHILYDTFMSRFVLNGYDEGQAVELANREIRSVYRSLDDSTGIMEDPLGSLYFELFEFENGSVGQD
;
A
#
# COMPACT_ATOMS: atom_id res chain seq x y z
N MET A 1 -37.86 36.66 -19.07
CA MET A 1 -36.95 36.14 -20.12
C MET A 1 -35.91 35.27 -19.42
N ALA A 2 -35.59 34.14 -20.04
CA ALA A 2 -35.01 32.91 -19.50
C ALA A 2 -33.80 33.03 -18.55
N LEU A 3 -33.85 32.19 -17.52
CA LEU A 3 -32.71 31.55 -16.85
C LEU A 3 -31.86 30.79 -17.88
N SER A 4 -30.55 30.92 -17.81
CA SER A 4 -29.64 29.84 -18.18
C SER A 4 -28.37 30.01 -17.36
N GLU A 5 -28.45 29.46 -16.16
CA GLU A 5 -27.31 29.03 -15.37
C GLU A 5 -26.49 28.08 -16.24
N ARG A 6 -25.26 28.47 -16.57
CA ARG A 6 -24.26 27.50 -17.00
C ARG A 6 -23.70 26.90 -15.71
N PRO A 7 -23.85 25.60 -15.47
CA PRO A 7 -23.27 25.00 -14.29
C PRO A 7 -21.75 25.07 -14.41
N ASP A 8 -21.14 25.75 -13.44
CA ASP A 8 -19.71 25.69 -13.13
C ASP A 8 -19.31 24.21 -13.01
N THR A 9 -18.89 23.62 -14.12
CA THR A 9 -18.22 22.32 -14.09
C THR A 9 -16.77 22.58 -13.72
N LYS A 10 -16.55 23.04 -12.48
CA LYS A 10 -15.29 22.78 -11.79
C LYS A 10 -15.26 21.28 -11.56
N ILE A 11 -14.74 20.56 -12.55
CA ILE A 11 -14.20 19.23 -12.32
C ILE A 11 -13.12 19.45 -11.28
N ASN A 12 -13.45 19.21 -10.01
CA ASN A 12 -12.47 19.04 -8.96
C ASN A 12 -11.70 17.76 -9.33
N ASN A 13 -10.70 17.90 -10.20
CA ASN A 13 -9.55 17.02 -10.25
C ASN A 13 -8.78 17.22 -8.93
N MET A 14 -9.38 16.79 -7.84
CA MET A 14 -8.68 16.66 -6.58
C MET A 14 -7.87 15.38 -6.76
N GLU A 15 -6.64 15.52 -7.26
CA GLU A 15 -5.62 14.48 -7.14
C GLU A 15 -5.51 14.16 -5.66
N TYR A 16 -6.23 13.14 -5.20
CA TYR A 16 -6.17 12.68 -3.82
C TYR A 16 -4.84 11.95 -3.65
N ILE A 17 -3.80 12.72 -3.31
CA ILE A 17 -2.50 12.17 -2.94
C ILE A 17 -2.60 11.83 -1.46
N ASN A 18 -2.64 10.53 -1.17
CA ASN A 18 -2.45 10.02 0.19
C ASN A 18 -1.27 9.05 0.16
N GLU A 19 -0.08 9.62 0.37
CA GLU A 19 1.19 8.88 0.33
C GLU A 19 1.24 7.80 1.42
N THR A 20 0.61 8.05 2.57
CA THR A 20 0.48 7.09 3.67
C THR A 20 -0.27 5.82 3.27
N LEU A 21 -1.19 5.91 2.30
CA LEU A 21 -1.95 4.78 1.77
C LEU A 21 -1.47 4.32 0.38
N LEU A 22 -0.34 4.86 -0.08
CA LEU A 22 0.19 4.65 -1.44
C LEU A 22 -0.81 5.00 -2.55
N LEU A 23 -1.68 5.97 -2.30
CA LEU A 23 -2.62 6.52 -3.27
C LEU A 23 -1.94 7.64 -4.05
N PHE A 24 -1.02 7.25 -4.93
CA PHE A 24 -0.42 8.13 -5.92
C PHE A 24 -1.30 8.20 -7.17
N PRO A 25 -1.19 9.26 -8.00
CA PRO A 25 -1.92 9.33 -9.26
C PRO A 25 -1.69 8.11 -10.18
N ALA A 26 -0.52 7.48 -10.10
CA ALA A 26 -0.22 6.26 -10.86
C ALA A 26 -0.97 5.03 -10.36
N THR A 27 -1.03 4.80 -9.04
CA THR A 27 -1.73 3.64 -8.46
C THR A 27 -3.24 3.78 -8.64
N VAL A 28 -3.80 4.98 -8.40
CA VAL A 28 -5.21 5.28 -8.66
C VAL A 28 -5.58 5.02 -10.12
N ARG A 29 -4.81 5.59 -11.05
CA ARG A 29 -5.05 5.39 -12.49
C ARG A 29 -4.94 3.94 -12.91
N PHE A 30 -3.99 3.18 -12.36
CA PHE A 30 -3.84 1.77 -12.67
C PHE A 30 -5.09 0.99 -12.26
N ARG A 31 -5.61 1.23 -11.05
CA ARG A 31 -6.81 0.54 -10.55
C ARG A 31 -8.05 0.85 -11.39
N GLU A 32 -8.21 2.10 -11.82
CA GLU A 32 -9.29 2.52 -12.72
C GLU A 32 -9.16 1.88 -14.12
N THR A 33 -7.93 1.74 -14.61
CA THR A 33 -7.65 1.20 -15.95
C THR A 33 -7.78 -0.32 -16.00
N TYR A 34 -7.41 -1.02 -14.92
CA TYR A 34 -7.34 -2.50 -14.87
C TYR A 34 -8.13 -3.10 -13.69
N PRO A 35 -9.44 -2.81 -13.55
CA PRO A 35 -10.22 -3.24 -12.39
C PRO A 35 -10.33 -4.77 -12.28
N GLU A 36 -10.41 -5.49 -13.40
CA GLU A 36 -10.49 -6.96 -13.40
C GLU A 36 -9.20 -7.62 -12.89
N LEU A 37 -8.04 -7.01 -13.17
CA LEU A 37 -6.75 -7.48 -12.69
C LEU A 37 -6.62 -7.25 -11.18
N VAL A 38 -7.05 -6.07 -10.70
CA VAL A 38 -7.11 -5.77 -9.26
C VAL A 38 -8.01 -6.77 -8.53
N GLN A 39 -9.22 -7.02 -9.05
CA GLN A 39 -10.12 -7.99 -8.46
C GLN A 39 -9.57 -9.43 -8.48
N LYS A 40 -8.71 -9.77 -9.45
CA LYS A 40 -8.00 -11.04 -9.45
C LYS A 40 -6.99 -11.10 -8.29
N TRP A 41 -6.21 -10.04 -8.07
CA TRP A 41 -5.27 -9.96 -6.95
C TRP A 41 -5.96 -9.98 -5.59
N GLU A 42 -7.07 -9.26 -5.43
CA GLU A 42 -7.89 -9.31 -4.21
C GLU A 42 -8.33 -10.75 -3.87
N ARG A 43 -8.82 -11.50 -4.87
CA ARG A 43 -9.19 -12.91 -4.69
C ARG A 43 -7.99 -13.79 -4.36
N GLN A 44 -6.83 -13.52 -4.96
CA GLN A 44 -5.60 -14.26 -4.67
C GLN A 44 -5.13 -14.06 -3.23
N ILE A 45 -5.19 -12.82 -2.72
CA ILE A 45 -4.89 -12.53 -1.31
C ILE A 45 -5.91 -13.23 -0.40
N ALA A 46 -7.21 -13.07 -0.69
CA ALA A 46 -8.28 -13.64 0.14
C ALA A 46 -8.26 -15.18 0.22
N THR A 47 -7.65 -15.84 -0.77
CA THR A 47 -7.51 -17.29 -0.80
C THR A 47 -6.12 -17.77 -0.37
N ASP A 48 -5.19 -16.88 -0.04
CA ASP A 48 -3.78 -17.20 0.27
C ASP A 48 -3.05 -17.93 -0.89
N HIS A 49 -3.43 -17.64 -2.13
CA HIS A 49 -2.84 -18.21 -3.36
C HIS A 49 -2.33 -17.08 -4.29
N CYS A 50 -1.62 -16.11 -3.72
CA CYS A 50 -1.01 -15.01 -4.48
C CYS A 50 0.38 -15.36 -5.03
N GLY A 51 0.77 -14.66 -6.09
CA GLY A 51 2.11 -14.78 -6.67
C GLY A 51 3.20 -14.26 -5.71
N PRO A 52 4.48 -14.62 -5.91
CA PRO A 52 5.55 -14.31 -4.98
C PRO A 52 5.74 -12.81 -4.73
N ASP A 53 5.58 -11.97 -5.75
CA ASP A 53 5.73 -10.52 -5.62
C ASP A 53 4.59 -9.88 -4.82
N LEU A 54 3.35 -10.31 -5.09
CA LEU A 54 2.19 -9.85 -4.33
C LEU A 54 2.24 -10.34 -2.87
N TYR A 55 2.67 -11.59 -2.68
CA TYR A 55 2.91 -12.16 -1.35
C TYR A 55 4.00 -11.38 -0.61
N PHE A 56 5.09 -11.01 -1.28
CA PHE A 56 6.14 -10.18 -0.71
C PHE A 56 5.59 -8.81 -0.27
N CYS A 57 4.82 -8.13 -1.12
CA CYS A 57 4.22 -6.84 -0.77
C CYS A 57 3.32 -6.91 0.48
N LEU A 58 2.64 -8.03 0.70
CA LEU A 58 1.81 -8.24 1.89
C LEU A 58 2.64 -8.62 3.13
N SER A 59 3.47 -9.67 3.02
CA SER A 59 4.24 -10.22 4.15
C SER A 59 5.34 -9.30 4.65
N ALA A 60 5.91 -8.45 3.78
CA ALA A 60 6.93 -7.48 4.22
C ALA A 60 6.40 -6.47 5.25
N LEU A 61 5.07 -6.29 5.39
CA LEU A 61 4.48 -5.42 6.41
C LEU A 61 4.65 -5.94 7.83
N ASP A 62 4.89 -7.24 8.01
CA ASP A 62 5.06 -7.84 9.33
C ASP A 62 6.35 -7.34 10.03
N ASP A 63 7.31 -6.82 9.25
CA ASP A 63 8.52 -6.16 9.74
C ASP A 63 8.29 -4.68 10.18
N TYR A 64 7.08 -4.13 9.97
CA TYR A 64 6.74 -2.72 10.19
C TYR A 64 5.43 -2.60 11.00
N PRO A 65 5.49 -2.88 12.31
CA PRO A 65 4.30 -3.12 13.11
C PRO A 65 3.42 -1.88 13.32
N ARG A 66 3.95 -0.64 13.27
CA ARG A 66 3.12 0.56 13.39
C ARG A 66 2.34 0.81 12.12
N LEU A 67 3.01 0.69 10.96
CA LEU A 67 2.35 0.76 9.66
C LEU A 67 1.29 -0.34 9.57
N ARG A 68 1.62 -1.57 9.99
CA ARG A 68 0.66 -2.68 9.99
C ARG A 68 -0.56 -2.37 10.84
N ALA A 69 -0.38 -1.97 12.10
CA ALA A 69 -1.46 -1.62 13.01
C ALA A 69 -2.31 -0.46 12.48
N PHE A 70 -1.67 0.56 11.90
CA PHE A 70 -2.34 1.69 11.25
C PHE A 70 -3.24 1.24 10.08
N LEU A 71 -2.76 0.31 9.25
CA LEU A 71 -3.51 -0.23 8.12
C LEU A 71 -4.67 -1.13 8.58
N ASP A 72 -4.43 -1.97 9.59
CA ASP A 72 -5.45 -2.87 10.16
C ASP A 72 -6.58 -2.07 10.82
N SER A 73 -6.26 -1.00 11.56
CA SER A 73 -7.26 -0.11 12.16
C SER A 73 -8.17 0.61 11.15
N ARG A 74 -7.76 0.61 9.87
CA ARG A 74 -8.49 1.21 8.73
C ARG A 74 -9.10 0.18 7.80
N GLU A 75 -8.95 -1.12 8.10
CA GLU A 75 -9.33 -2.23 7.21
C GLU A 75 -8.70 -2.10 5.81
N TYR A 76 -7.51 -1.48 5.72
CA TYR A 76 -6.90 -1.08 4.44
C TYR A 76 -5.67 -1.92 4.04
N LEU A 77 -5.36 -2.97 4.81
CA LEU A 77 -4.17 -3.79 4.62
C LEU A 77 -4.03 -4.36 3.20
N PHE A 78 -5.09 -4.99 2.69
CA PHE A 78 -5.04 -5.66 1.40
C PHE A 78 -5.01 -4.67 0.23
N ASP A 79 -5.75 -3.56 0.34
CA ASP A 79 -5.67 -2.48 -0.64
C ASP A 79 -4.30 -1.84 -0.69
N PHE A 80 -3.68 -1.65 0.47
CA PHE A 80 -2.31 -1.16 0.57
C PHE A 80 -1.31 -2.13 -0.09
N ALA A 81 -1.42 -3.43 0.17
CA ALA A 81 -0.56 -4.45 -0.46
C ALA A 81 -0.70 -4.47 -1.99
N ILE A 82 -1.93 -4.28 -2.51
CA ILE A 82 -2.16 -4.13 -3.96
C ILE A 82 -1.53 -2.86 -4.50
N ASN A 83 -1.69 -1.72 -3.81
CA ASN A 83 -1.06 -0.46 -4.23
C ASN A 83 0.49 -0.58 -4.24
N ALA A 84 1.05 -1.28 -3.24
CA ALA A 84 2.46 -1.60 -3.18
C ALA A 84 2.89 -2.53 -4.33
N HIS A 85 2.07 -3.51 -4.71
CA HIS A 85 2.36 -4.39 -5.85
C HIS A 85 2.38 -3.63 -7.19
N ILE A 86 1.46 -2.68 -7.39
CA ILE A 86 1.48 -1.80 -8.57
C ILE A 86 2.78 -0.96 -8.61
N LEU A 87 3.20 -0.44 -7.46
CA LEU A 87 4.44 0.30 -7.34
C LEU A 87 5.66 -0.60 -7.57
N TYR A 88 5.63 -1.83 -7.07
CA TYR A 88 6.65 -2.85 -7.27
C TYR A 88 6.86 -3.15 -8.76
N ASP A 89 5.77 -3.39 -9.50
CA ASP A 89 5.83 -3.62 -10.95
C ASP A 89 6.43 -2.42 -11.71
N THR A 90 6.17 -1.20 -11.20
CA THR A 90 6.77 0.03 -11.74
C THR A 90 8.28 0.07 -11.51
N PHE A 91 8.75 -0.29 -10.30
CA PHE A 91 10.18 -0.39 -10.00
C PHE A 91 10.87 -1.48 -10.81
N MET A 92 10.27 -2.67 -10.87
CA MET A 92 10.74 -3.80 -11.67
C MET A 92 10.95 -3.38 -13.13
N SER A 93 9.93 -2.81 -13.75
CA SER A 93 9.98 -2.34 -15.13
C SER A 93 11.09 -1.31 -15.32
N ARG A 94 11.26 -0.38 -14.38
CA ARG A 94 12.30 0.65 -14.45
C ARG A 94 13.71 0.06 -14.33
N PHE A 95 13.94 -0.91 -13.44
CA PHE A 95 15.25 -1.54 -13.30
C PHE A 95 15.61 -2.37 -14.54
N VAL A 96 14.67 -3.15 -15.07
CA VAL A 96 14.89 -3.87 -16.33
C VAL A 96 15.22 -2.92 -17.48
N LEU A 97 14.49 -1.80 -17.59
CA LEU A 97 14.77 -0.77 -18.61
C LEU A 97 16.14 -0.10 -18.44
N ASN A 98 16.70 -0.10 -17.23
CA ASN A 98 18.04 0.42 -16.94
C ASN A 98 19.16 -0.62 -17.12
N GLY A 99 18.84 -1.82 -17.62
CA GLY A 99 19.82 -2.84 -17.97
C GLY A 99 20.19 -3.79 -16.84
N TYR A 100 19.46 -3.79 -15.72
CA TYR A 100 19.57 -4.83 -14.70
C TYR A 100 18.92 -6.12 -15.20
N ASP A 101 19.50 -7.27 -14.84
CA ASP A 101 18.82 -8.54 -15.09
C ASP A 101 17.60 -8.71 -14.18
N GLU A 102 16.77 -9.71 -14.47
CA GLU A 102 15.51 -9.95 -13.75
C GLU A 102 15.72 -10.20 -12.25
N GLY A 103 16.75 -10.95 -11.87
CA GLY A 103 17.04 -11.24 -10.47
C GLY A 103 17.47 -9.99 -9.71
N GLN A 104 18.35 -9.19 -10.32
CA GLN A 104 18.77 -7.89 -9.78
C GLN A 104 17.59 -6.91 -9.66
N ALA A 105 16.71 -6.88 -10.66
CA ALA A 105 15.52 -6.03 -10.65
C ALA A 105 14.60 -6.39 -9.48
N VAL A 106 14.38 -7.69 -9.21
CA VAL A 106 13.59 -8.18 -8.07
C VAL A 106 14.20 -7.73 -6.74
N GLU A 107 15.51 -7.92 -6.56
CA GLU A 107 16.19 -7.52 -5.32
C GLU A 107 16.08 -6.00 -5.07
N LEU A 108 16.25 -5.20 -6.14
CA LEU A 108 16.14 -3.75 -6.06
C LEU A 108 14.70 -3.30 -5.80
N ALA A 109 13.71 -3.88 -6.48
CA ALA A 109 12.30 -3.56 -6.26
C ALA A 109 11.86 -3.91 -4.83
N ASN A 110 12.28 -5.08 -4.32
CA ASN A 110 12.05 -5.48 -2.92
C ASN A 110 12.66 -4.48 -1.94
N ARG A 111 13.88 -3.99 -2.23
CA ARG A 111 14.54 -2.97 -1.41
C ARG A 111 13.79 -1.63 -1.41
N GLU A 112 13.30 -1.18 -2.56
CA GLU A 112 12.54 0.06 -2.66
C GLU A 112 11.22 -0.04 -1.88
N ILE A 113 10.48 -1.14 -2.00
CA ILE A 113 9.25 -1.36 -1.22
C ILE A 113 9.53 -1.33 0.29
N ARG A 114 10.56 -2.02 0.77
CA ARG A 114 10.98 -1.97 2.18
C ARG A 114 11.38 -0.56 2.62
N SER A 115 12.00 0.21 1.74
CA SER A 115 12.35 1.61 2.03
C SER A 115 11.12 2.49 2.19
N VAL A 116 10.10 2.29 1.34
CA VAL A 116 8.81 2.97 1.44
C VAL A 116 8.12 2.60 2.76
N TYR A 117 8.04 1.30 3.08
CA TYR A 117 7.36 0.84 4.30
C TYR A 117 8.02 1.39 5.55
N ARG A 118 9.37 1.36 5.62
CA ARG A 118 10.11 1.98 6.72
C ARG A 118 9.79 3.46 6.88
N SER A 119 9.81 4.20 5.77
CA SER A 119 9.56 5.65 5.79
C SER A 119 8.15 5.98 6.27
N LEU A 120 7.18 5.11 5.98
CA LEU A 120 5.80 5.23 6.46
C LEU A 120 5.67 4.82 7.94
N ASP A 121 6.26 3.70 8.35
CA ASP A 121 6.25 3.24 9.75
C ASP A 121 6.85 4.29 10.70
N ASP A 122 7.91 4.97 10.26
CA ASP A 122 8.57 6.06 10.99
C ASP A 122 7.88 7.43 10.80
N SER A 123 6.78 7.50 10.03
CA SER A 123 6.11 8.77 9.75
C SER A 123 5.29 9.25 10.96
N THR A 124 5.37 10.54 11.27
CA THR A 124 4.62 11.16 12.36
C THR A 124 3.12 10.91 12.23
N GLY A 125 2.58 10.92 10.99
CA GLY A 125 1.15 10.67 10.75
C GLY A 125 0.68 9.25 11.11
N ILE A 126 1.56 8.26 11.02
CA ILE A 126 1.28 6.88 11.47
C ILE A 126 1.53 6.76 12.98
N MET A 127 2.65 7.31 13.48
CA MET A 127 3.02 7.22 14.89
C MET A 127 2.03 7.93 15.83
N GLU A 128 1.43 9.03 15.39
CA GLU A 128 0.51 9.82 16.20
C GLU A 128 -0.96 9.46 15.96
N ASP A 129 -1.24 8.48 15.09
CA ASP A 129 -2.61 8.02 14.83
C ASP A 129 -3.19 7.31 16.07
N PRO A 130 -4.28 7.81 16.67
CA PRO A 130 -4.78 7.24 17.92
C PRO A 130 -5.30 5.80 17.78
N LEU A 131 -5.93 5.48 16.64
CA LEU A 131 -6.45 4.14 16.39
C LEU A 131 -5.32 3.16 16.04
N GLY A 132 -4.38 3.57 15.20
CA GLY A 132 -3.17 2.81 14.90
C GLY A 132 -2.35 2.51 16.16
N SER A 133 -2.21 3.49 17.06
CA SER A 133 -1.53 3.31 18.35
C SER A 133 -2.22 2.26 19.22
N LEU A 134 -3.56 2.30 19.32
CA LEU A 134 -4.32 1.29 20.06
C LEU A 134 -4.14 -0.12 19.46
N TYR A 135 -4.20 -0.24 18.14
CA TYR A 135 -3.98 -1.52 17.46
C TYR A 135 -2.55 -2.03 17.65
N PHE A 136 -1.55 -1.13 17.64
CA PHE A 136 -0.16 -1.47 17.90
C PHE A 136 0.03 -1.98 19.33
N GLU A 137 -0.58 -1.32 20.32
CA GLU A 137 -0.55 -1.77 21.72
C GLU A 137 -1.21 -3.14 21.90
N LEU A 138 -2.34 -3.41 21.24
CA LEU A 138 -3.00 -4.71 21.27
C LEU A 138 -2.10 -5.81 20.67
N PHE A 139 -1.48 -5.52 19.52
CA PHE A 139 -0.55 -6.45 18.86
C PHE A 139 0.69 -6.74 19.71
N GLU A 140 1.29 -5.73 20.32
CA GLU A 140 2.44 -5.89 21.23
C GLU A 140 2.04 -6.63 22.52
N PHE A 141 0.82 -6.44 23.04
CA PHE A 141 0.33 -7.17 24.21
C PHE A 141 0.14 -8.66 23.93
N GLU A 142 -0.42 -9.01 22.77
CA GLU A 142 -0.59 -10.40 22.34
C GLU A 142 0.76 -11.10 22.14
N ASN A 143 1.75 -10.40 21.57
CA ASN A 143 3.10 -10.95 21.34
C ASN A 143 4.03 -10.86 22.56
N GLY A 144 3.77 -9.95 23.51
CA GLY A 144 4.55 -9.71 24.71
C GLY A 144 4.17 -10.58 25.93
N SER A 145 3.11 -11.39 25.82
CA SER A 145 2.68 -12.30 26.90
C SER A 145 3.35 -13.68 26.86
N VAL A 146 4.26 -13.92 25.91
CA VAL A 146 5.13 -15.12 25.90
C VAL A 146 6.47 -14.79 26.56
N GLY A 147 6.48 -14.79 27.89
CA GLY A 147 7.74 -14.91 28.64
C GLY A 147 7.89 -13.97 29.82
N GLN A 148 7.11 -14.19 30.89
CA GLN A 148 7.60 -14.06 32.25
C GLN A 148 6.94 -15.12 33.11
N ASP A 149 7.65 -16.24 33.32
CA ASP A 149 7.67 -17.04 34.55
C ASP A 149 8.91 -17.96 34.53
#